data_AF-K1DX24-F1
#
_entry.id   AF-K1DX24-F1
#
_cell.length_a   1.000
_cell.length_b   1.000
_cell.length_c   1.000
_cell.angle_alpha   90.00
_cell.angle_beta   90.00
_cell.angle_gamma   90.00
#
_symmetry.space_group_name_H-M   'P 1'
#
loop_
_entity.id
_entity.type
_entity.pdbx_description
1 polymer ?
#
loop_
_entity_poly.entity_id
_entity_poly.type
_entity_poly.pdbx_seq_one_letter_code
_entity_poly.pdbx_strand_id
1 'polypeptide(L)'
;MLAGPSGSGKSRLAGRLHRDHGWPVVRLDDFYKDLDAPDLPRSAELGMVDWDHPDSWDEAAAVAALRTLLATGEAAMPVYDISVSRATGEHTVTARPDDLVVAEGIFAAEAIPALREAGLLHSAWCIRHHRAKTFVLRLARDLAERRKPPLTLVRRDLVLMRDEPRVVARHVELGARCATPTQAERELAGA
;
A
#
# COMPACT_ATOMS: atom_id res chain seq x y z
N MET A 1 -4.81 -4.31 7.92
CA MET A 1 -4.48 -3.41 6.79
C MET A 1 -3.46 -2.35 7.20
N LEU A 2 -2.38 -2.22 6.44
CA LEU A 2 -1.29 -1.27 6.67
C LEU A 2 -1.21 -0.29 5.50
N ALA A 3 -1.85 0.87 5.67
CA ALA A 3 -1.72 2.01 4.77
C ALA A 3 -0.61 2.94 5.26
N GLY A 4 -0.29 3.94 4.46
CA GLY A 4 0.56 5.05 4.86
C GLY A 4 1.41 5.59 3.73
N PRO A 5 1.99 6.80 3.92
CA PRO A 5 2.84 7.43 2.93
C PRO A 5 3.97 6.52 2.45
N SER A 6 4.45 6.73 1.23
CA SER A 6 5.67 6.05 0.77
C SER A 6 6.83 6.29 1.73
N GLY A 7 7.66 5.29 2.00
CA GLY A 7 8.78 5.40 2.96
C GLY A 7 8.39 5.48 4.45
N SER A 8 7.11 5.33 4.80
CA SER A 8 6.65 5.27 6.21
C SER A 8 7.09 4.02 6.98
N GLY A 9 7.54 2.98 6.27
CA GLY A 9 7.97 1.72 6.87
C GLY A 9 6.89 0.64 6.94
N LYS A 10 5.72 0.83 6.31
CA LYS A 10 4.63 -0.16 6.26
C LYS A 10 5.06 -1.55 5.72
N SER A 11 5.80 -1.61 4.60
CA SER A 11 6.25 -2.90 4.04
C SER A 11 7.31 -3.57 4.94
N ARG A 12 8.13 -2.78 5.64
CA ARG A 12 9.07 -3.30 6.65
C ARG A 12 8.32 -3.82 7.88
N LEU A 13 7.22 -3.20 8.29
CA LEU A 13 6.35 -3.72 9.35
C LEU A 13 5.68 -5.02 8.90
N ALA A 14 5.11 -5.06 7.69
CA ALA A 14 4.50 -6.26 7.12
C ALA A 14 5.45 -7.46 7.12
N GLY A 15 6.70 -7.25 6.68
CA GLY A 15 7.72 -8.30 6.71
C GLY A 15 8.15 -8.75 8.12
N ARG A 16 8.03 -7.89 9.15
CA ARG A 16 8.23 -8.32 10.53
C ARG A 16 7.07 -9.15 11.04
N LEU A 17 5.84 -8.70 10.82
CA LEU A 17 4.63 -9.44 11.19
C LEU A 17 4.60 -10.82 10.53
N HIS A 18 4.97 -10.90 9.25
CA HIS A 18 5.12 -12.18 8.55
C HIS A 18 6.16 -13.09 9.20
N ARG A 19 7.36 -12.58 9.46
CA ARG A 19 8.44 -13.39 10.05
C ARG A 19 8.08 -13.87 11.47
N ASP A 20 7.46 -13.01 12.27
CA ASP A 20 7.27 -13.26 13.69
C ASP A 20 5.97 -14.04 13.98
N HIS A 21 4.95 -13.94 13.11
CA HIS A 21 3.65 -14.62 13.27
C HIS A 21 3.28 -15.60 12.14
N GLY A 22 4.00 -15.60 11.02
CA GLY A 22 3.66 -16.40 9.84
C GLY A 22 2.55 -15.82 8.96
N TRP A 23 1.99 -14.66 9.31
CA TRP A 23 0.88 -14.03 8.60
C TRP A 23 1.21 -13.70 7.14
N PRO A 24 0.36 -14.08 6.17
CA PRO A 24 0.59 -13.77 4.76
C PRO A 24 0.54 -12.28 4.49
N VAL A 25 1.39 -11.80 3.57
CA VAL A 25 1.46 -10.40 3.16
C VAL A 25 0.95 -10.27 1.74
N VAL A 26 -0.04 -9.38 1.55
CA VAL A 26 -0.56 -9.02 0.23
C VAL A 26 -0.14 -7.59 -0.09
N ARG A 27 0.64 -7.45 -1.16
CA ARG A 27 1.12 -6.15 -1.66
C ARG A 27 0.06 -5.55 -2.59
N LEU A 28 -0.78 -4.68 -2.03
CA LEU A 28 -1.85 -4.02 -2.78
C LEU A 28 -1.32 -3.06 -3.85
N ASP A 29 -0.06 -2.62 -3.74
CA ASP A 29 0.60 -1.82 -4.79
C ASP A 29 0.70 -2.57 -6.14
N ASP A 30 0.45 -3.88 -6.20
CA ASP A 30 0.47 -4.64 -7.45
C ASP A 30 -0.90 -4.62 -8.20
N PHE A 31 -1.94 -4.00 -7.63
CA PHE A 31 -3.28 -3.88 -8.23
C PHE A 31 -3.48 -2.56 -8.99
N TYR A 32 -2.44 -2.03 -9.62
CA TYR A 32 -2.64 -0.93 -10.58
C TYR A 32 -3.36 -1.43 -11.83
N LYS A 33 -4.18 -0.55 -12.43
CA LYS A 33 -4.78 -0.80 -13.73
C LYS A 33 -3.70 -0.72 -14.82
N ASP A 34 -3.85 -1.53 -15.87
CA ASP A 34 -2.97 -1.49 -17.03
C ASP A 34 -3.06 -0.14 -17.77
N LEU A 35 -1.97 0.31 -18.40
CA LEU A 35 -1.87 1.61 -19.08
C LEU A 35 -2.96 1.91 -20.13
N ASP A 36 -3.56 0.87 -20.72
CA ASP A 36 -4.64 0.96 -21.71
C ASP A 36 -6.05 0.90 -21.11
N ALA A 37 -6.18 0.84 -19.78
CA ALA A 37 -7.47 0.89 -19.12
C ALA A 37 -8.21 2.21 -19.47
N PRO A 38 -9.49 2.12 -19.87
CA PRO A 38 -10.22 3.24 -20.48
C PRO A 38 -10.55 4.36 -19.49
N ASP A 39 -10.58 4.06 -18.20
CA ASP A 39 -11.00 4.95 -17.11
C ASP A 39 -9.81 5.50 -16.31
N LEU A 40 -8.59 5.40 -16.84
CA LEU A 40 -7.41 5.93 -16.16
C LEU A 40 -7.48 7.45 -15.97
N PRO A 41 -7.23 7.95 -14.76
CA PRO A 41 -7.19 9.38 -14.48
C PRO A 41 -6.04 10.03 -15.24
N ARG A 42 -6.24 11.26 -15.71
CA ARG A 42 -5.22 12.04 -16.42
C ARG A 42 -4.91 13.34 -15.68
N SER A 43 -3.63 13.67 -15.60
CA SER A 43 -3.17 14.96 -15.11
C SER A 43 -3.66 16.08 -16.02
N ALA A 44 -4.40 17.04 -15.44
CA ALA A 44 -4.89 18.21 -16.17
C ALA A 44 -3.77 19.09 -16.74
N GLU A 45 -2.60 19.09 -16.08
CA GLU A 45 -1.44 19.91 -16.48
C GLU A 45 -0.58 19.22 -17.55
N LEU A 46 -0.34 17.92 -17.40
CA LEU A 46 0.63 17.18 -18.22
C LEU A 46 -0.01 16.31 -19.31
N GLY A 47 -1.33 16.09 -19.27
CA GLY A 47 -2.06 15.23 -20.21
C GLY A 47 -1.72 13.74 -20.17
N MET A 48 -0.83 13.34 -19.25
CA MET A 48 -0.43 11.95 -19.00
C MET A 48 -1.26 11.33 -17.88
N VAL A 49 -1.18 10.00 -17.75
CA VAL A 49 -1.87 9.25 -16.68
C VAL A 49 -1.37 9.72 -15.31
N ASP A 50 -2.31 9.95 -14.38
CA ASP A 50 -2.03 10.29 -13.00
C ASP A 50 -2.04 9.04 -12.11
N TRP A 51 -0.87 8.41 -11.99
CA TRP A 51 -0.66 7.22 -11.16
C TRP A 51 -0.70 7.48 -9.65
N ASP A 52 -0.75 8.75 -9.23
CA ASP A 52 -0.92 9.14 -7.83
C ASP A 52 -2.42 9.34 -7.47
N HIS A 53 -3.32 9.21 -8.45
CA HIS A 53 -4.77 9.26 -8.24
C HIS A 53 -5.33 7.86 -7.89
N PRO A 54 -6.21 7.73 -6.88
CA PRO A 54 -6.82 6.45 -6.48
C PRO A 54 -7.44 5.65 -7.63
N ASP A 55 -8.13 6.30 -8.58
CA ASP A 55 -8.75 5.63 -9.72
C ASP A 55 -7.77 4.92 -10.68
N SER A 56 -6.47 5.15 -10.55
CA SER A 56 -5.44 4.36 -11.26
C SER A 56 -5.23 2.96 -10.65
N TRP A 57 -5.77 2.72 -9.47
CA TRP A 57 -5.70 1.47 -8.72
C TRP A 57 -7.04 0.72 -8.81
N ASP A 58 -6.99 -0.59 -9.04
CA ASP A 58 -8.18 -1.44 -9.15
C ASP A 58 -8.61 -1.93 -7.76
N GLU A 59 -9.37 -1.09 -7.06
CA GLU A 59 -9.94 -1.42 -5.76
C GLU A 59 -10.82 -2.68 -5.82
N ALA A 60 -11.61 -2.83 -6.88
CA ALA A 60 -12.54 -3.94 -7.02
C ALA A 60 -11.79 -5.28 -7.13
N ALA A 61 -10.74 -5.33 -7.97
CA ALA A 61 -9.90 -6.51 -8.11
C ALA A 61 -9.14 -6.82 -6.81
N ALA A 62 -8.59 -5.80 -6.14
CA ALA A 62 -7.89 -5.96 -4.87
C ALA A 62 -8.79 -6.53 -3.76
N VAL A 63 -9.99 -5.95 -3.60
CA VAL A 63 -10.97 -6.43 -2.61
C VAL A 63 -11.45 -7.84 -2.97
N ALA A 64 -11.72 -8.13 -4.23
CA ALA A 64 -12.10 -9.47 -4.67
C ALA A 64 -11.01 -10.51 -4.35
N ALA A 65 -9.74 -10.21 -4.64
CA ALA A 65 -8.62 -11.12 -4.35
C ALA A 65 -8.46 -11.38 -2.85
N LEU A 66 -8.59 -10.33 -2.01
CA LEU A 66 -8.56 -10.49 -0.55
C LEU A 66 -9.75 -11.31 -0.03
N ARG A 67 -10.95 -11.10 -0.57
CA ARG A 67 -12.14 -11.89 -0.22
C ARG A 67 -11.96 -13.36 -0.57
N THR A 68 -11.41 -13.65 -1.75
CA THR A 68 -11.08 -15.01 -2.16
C THR A 68 -10.07 -15.63 -1.19
N LEU A 69 -8.95 -14.96 -0.93
CA LEU A 69 -7.92 -15.47 -0.01
C LEU A 69 -8.49 -15.81 1.38
N LEU A 70 -9.32 -14.93 1.93
CA LEU A 70 -9.94 -15.13 3.25
C LEU A 70 -11.01 -16.24 3.25
N ALA A 71 -11.70 -16.47 2.14
CA ALA A 71 -12.76 -17.47 2.03
C ALA A 71 -12.22 -18.87 1.70
N THR A 72 -11.17 -18.97 0.89
CA THR A 72 -10.66 -20.23 0.34
C THR A 72 -9.30 -20.64 0.93
N GLY A 73 -8.58 -19.72 1.56
CA GLY A 73 -7.20 -19.92 2.01
C GLY A 73 -6.16 -19.75 0.90
N GLU A 74 -6.56 -19.45 -0.34
CA GLU A 74 -5.64 -19.27 -1.47
C GLU A 74 -6.20 -18.31 -2.52
N ALA A 75 -5.38 -17.39 -3.02
CA ALA A 75 -5.75 -16.54 -4.14
C ALA A 75 -4.54 -16.16 -5.01
N ALA A 76 -4.79 -15.99 -6.30
CA ALA A 76 -3.84 -15.40 -7.23
C ALA A 76 -3.76 -13.88 -7.01
N MET A 77 -2.54 -13.37 -6.92
CA MET A 77 -2.23 -11.95 -6.79
C MET A 77 -1.42 -11.52 -8.02
N PRO A 78 -1.70 -10.35 -8.62
CA PRO A 78 -0.97 -9.88 -9.78
C PRO A 78 0.51 -9.64 -9.44
N VAL A 79 1.36 -9.73 -10.46
CA VAL A 79 2.71 -9.22 -10.47
C VAL A 79 2.72 -8.02 -11.40
N TYR A 80 2.81 -6.82 -10.84
CA TYR A 80 2.77 -5.58 -11.63
C TYR A 80 4.17 -5.07 -11.97
N ASP A 81 4.42 -4.84 -13.25
CA ASP A 81 5.67 -4.24 -13.71
C ASP A 81 5.43 -2.77 -14.08
N ILE A 82 5.91 -1.89 -13.20
CA ILE A 82 5.81 -0.43 -13.36
C ILE A 82 6.54 0.06 -14.63
N SER A 83 7.57 -0.64 -15.10
CA SER A 83 8.35 -0.24 -16.28
C SER A 83 7.54 -0.32 -17.58
N VAL A 84 6.58 -1.26 -17.64
CA VAL A 84 5.64 -1.41 -18.74
C VAL A 84 4.21 -1.02 -18.37
N SER A 85 3.99 -0.60 -17.11
CA SER A 85 2.70 -0.16 -16.56
C SER A 85 1.58 -1.18 -16.83
N ARG A 86 1.86 -2.44 -16.46
CA ARG A 86 0.97 -3.58 -16.72
C ARG A 86 1.22 -4.73 -15.75
N ALA A 87 0.18 -5.51 -15.46
CA ALA A 87 0.32 -6.84 -14.83
C ALA A 87 0.99 -7.84 -15.79
N THR A 88 2.15 -8.39 -15.40
CA THR A 88 2.96 -9.28 -16.24
C THR A 88 2.85 -10.75 -15.86
N GLY A 89 2.09 -11.06 -14.81
CA GLY A 89 1.82 -12.40 -14.36
C GLY A 89 1.08 -12.41 -13.04
N GLU A 90 1.03 -13.57 -12.40
CA GLU A 90 0.40 -13.76 -11.10
C GLU A 90 1.29 -14.64 -10.22
N HIS A 91 1.10 -14.51 -8.91
CA HIS A 91 1.67 -15.40 -7.90
C HIS A 91 0.59 -15.79 -6.91
N THR A 92 0.69 -16.99 -6.38
CA THR A 92 -0.24 -17.50 -5.37
C THR A 92 0.14 -17.00 -3.98
N VAL A 93 -0.84 -16.49 -3.24
CA VAL A 93 -0.75 -16.28 -1.79
C VAL A 93 -1.66 -17.29 -1.10
N THR A 94 -1.16 -17.93 -0.04
CA THR A 94 -1.93 -18.84 0.81
C THR A 94 -2.05 -18.30 2.23
N ALA A 95 -3.16 -18.62 2.89
CA ALA A 95 -3.47 -18.29 4.27
C ALA A 95 -4.05 -19.52 4.96
N ARG A 96 -3.64 -19.77 6.21
CA ARG A 96 -4.23 -20.83 7.03
C ARG A 96 -5.56 -20.35 7.62
N PRO A 97 -6.42 -21.27 8.08
CA PRO A 97 -7.54 -20.91 8.94
C PRO A 97 -7.05 -20.06 10.12
N ASP A 98 -7.80 -19.00 10.43
CA ASP A 98 -7.53 -18.04 11.51
C ASP A 98 -6.29 -17.14 11.36
N ASP A 99 -5.55 -17.23 10.23
CA ASP A 99 -4.47 -16.28 9.96
C ASP A 99 -5.01 -14.86 9.76
N LEU A 100 -4.32 -13.86 10.33
CA LEU A 100 -4.50 -12.49 9.90
C LEU A 100 -3.76 -12.27 8.57
N VAL A 101 -4.45 -11.72 7.57
CA VAL A 101 -3.83 -11.30 6.31
C VAL A 101 -3.33 -9.85 6.43
N VAL A 102 -2.05 -9.64 6.17
CA VAL A 102 -1.42 -8.31 6.17
C VAL A 102 -1.48 -7.72 4.76
N ALA A 103 -2.57 -7.03 4.45
CA ALA A 103 -2.67 -6.21 3.23
C ALA A 103 -1.99 -4.84 3.42
N GLU A 104 -1.06 -4.48 2.53
CA GLU A 104 -0.29 -3.24 2.59
C GLU A 104 -0.16 -2.55 1.24
N GLY A 105 -0.12 -1.22 1.21
CA GLY A 105 0.00 -0.45 -0.02
C GLY A 105 -0.26 1.04 0.17
N ILE A 106 0.08 1.88 -0.81
CA ILE A 106 -0.15 3.33 -0.74
C ILE A 106 -1.64 3.67 -0.86
N PHE A 107 -2.39 2.90 -1.66
CA PHE A 107 -3.84 2.99 -1.82
C PHE A 107 -4.59 1.97 -0.97
N ALA A 108 -3.91 1.21 -0.11
CA ALA A 108 -4.55 0.24 0.78
C ALA A 108 -5.69 0.83 1.62
N ALA A 109 -5.63 2.13 1.93
CA ALA A 109 -6.71 2.78 2.67
C ALA A 109 -8.04 2.81 1.90
N GLU A 110 -8.03 2.86 0.58
CA GLU A 110 -9.23 2.91 -0.26
C GLU A 110 -10.05 1.62 -0.10
N ALA A 111 -9.43 0.46 0.13
CA ALA A 111 -10.13 -0.79 0.42
C ALA A 111 -10.75 -0.87 1.84
N ILE A 112 -10.45 0.07 2.74
CA ILE A 112 -10.92 0.02 4.14
C ILE A 112 -12.45 -0.01 4.23
N PRO A 113 -13.22 0.88 3.57
CA PRO A 113 -14.67 0.88 3.65
C PRO A 113 -15.28 -0.44 3.18
N ALA A 114 -14.88 -0.93 2.01
CA ALA A 114 -15.41 -2.17 1.44
C ALA A 114 -15.12 -3.40 2.33
N LEU A 115 -13.89 -3.51 2.87
CA LEU A 115 -13.54 -4.62 3.77
C LEU A 115 -14.22 -4.52 5.13
N ARG A 116 -14.46 -3.29 5.63
CA ARG A 116 -15.23 -3.07 6.87
C ARG A 116 -16.69 -3.46 6.68
N GLU A 117 -17.32 -3.03 5.60
CA GLU A 117 -18.72 -3.36 5.27
C GLU A 117 -18.92 -4.87 5.11
N ALA A 118 -17.95 -5.56 4.50
CA ALA A 118 -17.96 -7.01 4.38
C ALA A 118 -17.68 -7.77 5.69
N GLY A 119 -17.36 -7.09 6.79
CA GLY A 119 -16.99 -7.72 8.06
C GLY A 119 -15.62 -8.43 8.04
N LEU A 120 -14.76 -8.13 7.07
CA LEU A 120 -13.47 -8.78 6.86
C LEU A 120 -12.28 -7.99 7.43
N LEU A 121 -12.51 -6.76 7.89
CA LEU A 121 -11.47 -5.89 8.41
C LEU A 121 -11.26 -6.09 9.91
N HIS A 122 -10.14 -6.71 10.30
CA HIS A 122 -9.72 -6.74 11.70
C HIS A 122 -9.30 -5.35 12.22
N SER A 123 -8.36 -4.70 11.55
CA SER A 123 -7.89 -3.35 11.89
C SER A 123 -7.24 -2.65 10.69
N ALA A 124 -7.28 -1.31 10.69
CA ALA A 124 -6.68 -0.47 9.67
C ALA A 124 -5.74 0.57 10.30
N TRP A 125 -4.52 0.64 9.79
CA TRP A 125 -3.45 1.48 10.31
C TRP A 125 -2.91 2.39 9.23
N CYS A 126 -2.80 3.68 9.52
CA CYS A 126 -2.01 4.63 8.75
C CYS A 126 -0.63 4.74 9.41
N ILE A 127 0.33 3.99 8.89
CA ILE A 127 1.69 3.98 9.40
C ILE A 127 2.38 5.28 9.02
N ARG A 128 2.89 6.01 10.02
CA ARG A 128 3.57 7.29 9.79
C ARG A 128 4.66 7.60 10.80
N HIS A 129 5.53 8.50 10.38
CA HIS A 129 6.54 9.15 11.22
C HIS A 129 6.39 10.67 11.11
N HIS A 130 7.27 11.42 11.78
CA HIS A 130 7.45 12.83 11.44
C HIS A 130 7.90 12.94 9.96
N ARG A 131 7.29 13.84 9.19
CA ARG A 131 7.48 13.97 7.72
C ARG A 131 8.95 14.09 7.30
N ALA A 132 9.75 14.82 8.09
CA ALA A 132 11.20 14.93 7.83
C ALA A 132 11.93 13.58 7.98
N LYS A 133 11.51 12.74 8.94
CA LYS A 133 12.04 11.39 9.10
C LYS A 133 11.60 10.51 7.93
N THR A 134 10.33 10.57 7.52
CA THR A 134 9.83 9.84 6.34
C THR A 134 10.62 10.22 5.08
N PHE A 135 10.89 11.51 4.88
CA PHE A 135 11.73 12.03 3.80
C PHE A 135 13.13 11.43 3.82
N VAL A 136 13.85 11.49 4.96
CA VAL A 136 15.22 10.97 5.07
C VAL A 136 15.27 9.46 4.81
N LEU A 137 14.34 8.70 5.39
CA LEU A 137 14.28 7.25 5.22
C LEU A 137 14.03 6.87 3.75
N ARG A 138 13.14 7.59 3.07
CA ARG A 138 12.81 7.37 1.67
C ARG A 138 13.97 7.72 0.75
N LEU A 139 14.58 8.87 0.94
CA LEU A 139 15.71 9.31 0.15
C LEU A 139 16.90 8.34 0.29
N ALA A 140 17.19 7.90 1.52
CA ALA A 140 18.25 6.93 1.78
C ALA A 140 18.02 5.60 1.06
N ARG A 141 16.79 5.07 1.11
CA ARG A 141 16.39 3.86 0.37
C ARG A 141 16.56 4.04 -1.13
N ASP A 142 15.99 5.10 -1.69
CA ASP A 142 15.98 5.31 -3.14
C ASP A 142 17.38 5.57 -3.72
N LEU A 143 18.26 6.20 -2.94
CA LEU A 143 19.69 6.35 -3.27
C LEU A 143 20.42 5.01 -3.23
N ALA A 144 20.17 4.19 -2.21
CA ALA A 144 20.77 2.85 -2.10
C ALA A 144 20.36 1.95 -3.28
N GLU A 145 19.11 2.07 -3.74
CA GLU A 145 18.57 1.34 -4.87
C GLU A 145 18.89 1.97 -6.24
N ARG A 146 19.63 3.10 -6.27
CA ARG A 146 20.04 3.83 -7.49
C ARG A 146 18.91 4.08 -8.49
N ARG A 147 17.69 4.31 -7.99
CA ARG A 147 16.48 4.37 -8.84
C ARG A 147 16.52 5.49 -9.89
N LYS A 148 17.06 6.66 -9.52
CA LYS A 148 17.07 7.90 -10.34
C LYS A 148 18.26 8.80 -9.96
N PRO A 149 18.60 9.82 -10.77
CA PRO A 149 19.59 10.82 -10.40
C PRO A 149 19.27 11.49 -9.04
N PRO A 150 20.27 11.76 -8.18
CA PRO A 150 20.05 12.26 -6.82
C PRO A 150 19.18 13.52 -6.72
N LEU A 151 19.38 14.49 -7.62
CA LEU A 151 18.60 15.73 -7.65
C LEU A 151 17.11 15.49 -7.95
N THR A 152 16.81 14.53 -8.83
CA THR A 152 15.43 14.13 -9.14
C THR A 152 14.76 13.49 -7.93
N LEU A 153 15.48 12.65 -7.20
CA LEU A 153 14.98 12.03 -5.97
C LEU A 153 14.66 13.07 -4.90
N VAL A 154 15.57 14.03 -4.66
CA VAL A 154 15.35 15.09 -3.67
C VAL A 154 14.13 15.96 -4.03
N ARG A 155 14.02 16.40 -5.30
CA ARG A 155 12.88 17.22 -5.74
C ARG A 155 11.56 16.48 -5.57
N ARG A 156 11.49 15.22 -6.00
CA ARG A 156 10.32 14.36 -5.85
C ARG A 156 9.98 14.17 -4.37
N ASP A 157 10.97 13.85 -3.53
CA ASP A 157 10.74 13.58 -2.12
C ASP A 157 10.28 14.82 -1.35
N LEU A 158 10.70 16.02 -1.75
CA LEU A 158 10.17 17.28 -1.20
C LEU A 158 8.69 17.47 -1.53
N VAL A 159 8.26 17.15 -2.76
CA VAL A 159 6.84 17.19 -3.15
C VAL A 159 6.04 16.21 -2.30
N LEU A 160 6.51 14.98 -2.19
CA LEU A 160 5.81 13.96 -1.42
C LEU A 160 5.81 14.27 0.09
N MET A 161 6.88 14.86 0.61
CA MET A 161 6.91 15.33 1.99
C MET A 161 5.86 16.42 2.20
N ARG A 162 5.72 17.37 1.26
CA ARG A 162 4.70 18.43 1.29
C ARG A 162 3.28 17.89 1.26
N ASP A 163 3.05 16.84 0.47
CA ASP A 163 1.73 16.23 0.29
C ASP A 163 1.33 15.24 1.40
N GLU A 164 2.30 14.73 2.16
CA GLU A 164 2.08 13.72 3.23
C GLU A 164 0.90 14.00 4.18
N PRO A 165 0.62 15.24 4.66
CA PRO A 165 -0.53 15.52 5.51
C PRO A 165 -1.88 15.23 4.84
N ARG A 166 -2.00 15.50 3.53
CA ARG A 166 -3.22 15.23 2.75
C ARG A 166 -3.45 13.72 2.67
N VAL A 167 -2.39 12.96 2.37
CA VAL A 167 -2.43 11.49 2.32
C VAL A 167 -2.84 10.90 3.67
N VAL A 168 -2.25 11.37 4.77
CA VAL A 168 -2.60 10.91 6.12
C VAL A 168 -4.04 11.26 6.48
N ALA A 169 -4.50 12.48 6.17
CA ALA A 169 -5.87 12.90 6.41
C ALA A 169 -6.87 12.01 5.67
N ARG A 170 -6.62 11.71 4.39
CA ARG A 170 -7.42 10.78 3.59
C ARG A 170 -7.46 9.38 4.19
N HIS A 171 -6.32 8.84 4.61
CA HIS A 171 -6.28 7.51 5.25
C HIS A 171 -7.11 7.48 6.54
N VAL A 172 -7.07 8.55 7.34
CA VAL A 172 -7.89 8.66 8.55
C VAL A 172 -9.37 8.79 8.24
N GLU A 173 -9.74 9.59 7.23
CA GLU A 173 -11.12 9.72 6.74
C GLU A 173 -11.72 8.37 6.33
N LEU A 174 -10.94 7.53 5.65
CA LEU A 174 -11.35 6.17 5.27
C LEU A 174 -11.41 5.20 6.47
N GLY A 175 -10.94 5.64 7.64
CA GLY A 175 -11.05 4.95 8.92
C GLY A 175 -9.79 4.20 9.35
N ALA A 176 -8.61 4.61 8.87
CA ALA A 176 -7.34 4.14 9.40
C ALA A 176 -6.94 4.89 10.68
N ARG A 177 -6.34 4.19 11.65
CA ARG A 177 -5.77 4.80 12.85
C ARG A 177 -4.28 5.09 12.66
N CYS A 178 -3.84 6.29 13.00
CA CYS A 178 -2.43 6.64 12.88
C CYS A 178 -1.58 5.94 13.95
N ALA A 179 -0.49 5.31 13.55
CA ALA A 179 0.48 4.73 14.46
C ALA A 179 1.90 4.75 13.86
N THR A 180 2.91 4.75 14.72
CA THR A 180 4.26 4.36 14.30
C THR A 180 4.32 2.85 14.06
N PRO A 181 5.28 2.34 13.26
CA PRO A 181 5.43 0.90 13.06
C PRO A 181 5.49 0.10 14.36
N THR A 182 6.22 0.57 15.38
CA THR A 182 6.37 -0.11 16.67
C THR A 182 5.09 -0.06 17.52
N GLN A 183 4.28 1.00 17.40
CA GLN A 183 2.99 1.05 18.09
C GLN A 183 2.00 0.05 17.46
N ALA A 184 1.87 0.08 16.13
CA ALA A 184 1.00 -0.85 15.41
C ALA A 184 1.38 -2.31 15.67
N GLU A 185 2.68 -2.62 15.67
CA GLU A 185 3.19 -3.97 15.96
C GLU A 185 2.83 -4.43 17.37
N ARG A 186 2.99 -3.58 18.40
CA ARG A 186 2.62 -3.92 19.78
C ARG A 186 1.12 -4.13 19.95
N GLU A 187 0.29 -3.33 19.28
CA GLU A 187 -1.16 -3.48 19.33
C GLU A 187 -1.64 -4.74 18.59
N LEU A 188 -0.98 -5.10 17.48
CA LEU A 188 -1.29 -6.32 16.73
C LEU A 188 -0.79 -7.59 17.43
N ALA A 189 0.33 -7.53 18.15
CA ALA A 189 0.88 -8.67 18.90
C ALA A 189 0.15 -8.94 20.23
N GLY A 190 -0.61 -7.95 20.73
CA GLY A 190 -1.43 -8.08 21.95
C GLY A 190 -2.91 -8.37 21.68
N ALA A 191 -3.29 -8.52 20.41
CA ALA A 191 -4.65 -8.85 19.97
C ALA A 191 -4.85 -10.36 19.84
#